data_AF-A0A384AY04-F1
#
_entry.id   AF-A0A384AY04-F1
#
_cell.length_a   1.000
_cell.length_b   1.000
_cell.length_c   1.000
_cell.angle_alpha   90.00
_cell.angle_beta   90.00
_cell.angle_gamma   90.00
#
_symmetry.space_group_name_H-M   'P 1'
#
loop_
_entity.id
_entity.type
_entity.pdbx_description
1 polymer ?
#
loop_
_entity_poly.entity_id
_entity_poly.type
_entity_poly.pdbx_seq_one_letter_code
_entity_poly.pdbx_strand_id
1 'polypeptide(L)'
;MAAPCKAVIVPGNGGGDVATYGWYGWVKRRLEQIPGFQCLAKNMPDPITARESIWLPFMETELHCDEETIIIGHSSGAIAAMRYAETHRVYAIVLVSAYTSDLGDDNERASGYFSRPWQWEKIKANCPHIVQFGSTDDPFLPWKEQQEVANSTL
;
A
#
# COMPACT_ATOMS: atom_id res chain seq x y z
N MET A 1 11.80 -13.76 13.18
CA MET A 1 11.67 -13.64 11.71
C MET A 1 13.04 -13.29 11.15
N ALA A 2 13.41 -13.86 10.01
CA ALA A 2 14.62 -13.45 9.30
C ALA A 2 14.49 -11.98 8.85
N ALA A 3 15.61 -11.30 8.60
CA ALA A 3 15.57 -9.96 8.01
C ALA A 3 14.94 -10.05 6.60
N PRO A 4 14.05 -9.13 6.23
CA PRO A 4 13.36 -9.19 4.95
C PRO A 4 14.37 -8.99 3.82
N CYS A 5 14.24 -9.77 2.77
CA CYS A 5 15.08 -9.65 1.57
C CYS A 5 14.32 -9.07 0.37
N LYS A 6 13.03 -8.73 0.53
CA LYS A 6 12.24 -8.14 -0.56
C LYS A 6 11.29 -7.03 -0.14
N ALA A 7 11.15 -6.06 -1.04
CA ALA A 7 10.10 -5.06 -1.01
C ALA A 7 9.20 -5.16 -2.26
N VAL A 8 7.95 -4.76 -2.12
CA VAL A 8 6.98 -4.64 -3.21
C VAL A 8 6.43 -3.22 -3.21
N ILE A 9 6.48 -2.53 -4.34
CA ILE A 9 5.84 -1.23 -4.53
C ILE A 9 4.45 -1.45 -5.12
N VAL A 10 3.43 -0.96 -4.41
CA VAL A 10 2.04 -0.89 -4.89
C VAL A 10 1.71 0.60 -5.13
N PRO A 11 1.58 1.04 -6.39
CA PRO A 11 1.38 2.45 -6.71
C PRO A 11 -0.04 2.93 -6.33
N GLY A 12 -0.26 4.24 -6.45
CA GLY A 12 -1.62 4.78 -6.50
C GLY A 12 -2.35 4.34 -7.77
N ASN A 13 -3.67 4.54 -7.81
CA ASN A 13 -4.44 4.35 -9.03
C ASN A 13 -3.97 5.32 -10.15
N GLY A 14 -4.31 4.98 -11.39
CA GLY A 14 -3.91 5.70 -12.60
C GLY A 14 -3.17 4.82 -13.61
N GLY A 15 -3.26 5.18 -14.90
CA GLY A 15 -2.64 4.41 -15.99
C GLY A 15 -1.15 4.67 -16.22
N GLY A 16 -0.45 5.29 -15.26
CA GLY A 16 0.98 5.58 -15.37
C GLY A 16 1.82 4.32 -15.22
N ASP A 17 2.88 4.20 -16.03
CA ASP A 17 3.82 3.08 -15.91
C ASP A 17 4.66 3.21 -14.62
N VAL A 18 4.51 2.25 -13.71
CA VAL A 18 5.20 2.23 -12.40
C VAL A 18 6.72 2.33 -12.52
N ALA A 19 7.32 1.89 -13.63
CA ALA A 19 8.76 1.97 -13.82
C ALA A 19 9.27 3.40 -14.02
N THR A 20 8.40 4.31 -14.50
CA THR A 20 8.77 5.66 -14.94
C THR A 20 7.97 6.78 -14.28
N TYR A 21 6.81 6.48 -13.71
CA TYR A 21 5.96 7.44 -13.06
C TYR A 21 6.39 7.73 -11.62
N GLY A 22 6.37 9.01 -11.24
CA GLY A 22 6.66 9.45 -9.88
C GLY A 22 8.03 8.99 -9.37
N TRP A 23 8.07 8.54 -8.11
CA TRP A 23 9.30 8.11 -7.43
C TRP A 23 9.51 6.60 -7.43
N TYR A 24 8.55 5.81 -7.91
CA TYR A 24 8.55 4.34 -7.77
C TYR A 24 9.80 3.70 -8.39
N GLY A 25 10.11 4.04 -9.64
CA GLY A 25 11.30 3.53 -10.34
C GLY A 25 12.62 3.96 -9.68
N TRP A 26 12.67 5.16 -9.09
CA TRP A 26 13.84 5.60 -8.34
C TRP A 26 14.02 4.79 -7.05
N VAL A 27 12.95 4.58 -6.28
CA VAL A 27 12.98 3.78 -5.04
C VAL A 27 13.38 2.34 -5.35
N LYS A 28 12.79 1.72 -6.37
CA LYS A 28 13.17 0.37 -6.82
C LYS A 28 14.67 0.26 -7.07
N ARG A 29 15.24 1.17 -7.87
CA ARG A 29 16.69 1.16 -8.15
C ARG A 29 17.55 1.37 -6.91
N ARG A 30 17.10 2.15 -5.93
CA ARG A 30 17.83 2.36 -4.66
C ARG A 30 17.79 1.12 -3.77
N LEU A 31 16.65 0.45 -3.69
CA LEU A 31 16.51 -0.77 -2.90
C LEU A 31 17.33 -1.92 -3.50
N GLU A 32 17.38 -2.02 -4.84
CA GLU A 32 18.18 -3.04 -5.54
C GLU A 32 19.70 -2.82 -5.46
N GLN A 33 20.16 -1.67 -4.94
CA GLN A 33 21.57 -1.44 -4.62
C GLN A 33 21.98 -2.11 -3.30
N ILE A 34 21.03 -2.53 -2.47
CA ILE A 34 21.30 -3.21 -1.20
C ILE A 34 21.65 -4.68 -1.51
N PRO A 35 22.84 -5.17 -1.12
CA PRO A 35 23.26 -6.54 -1.42
C PRO A 35 22.25 -7.58 -0.90
N GLY A 36 21.77 -8.44 -1.79
CA GLY A 36 20.81 -9.51 -1.46
C GLY A 36 19.36 -9.04 -1.26
N PHE A 37 19.04 -7.77 -1.55
CA PHE A 37 17.69 -7.23 -1.44
C PHE A 37 17.05 -7.07 -2.82
N GLN A 38 15.76 -7.39 -2.93
CA GLN A 38 14.98 -7.31 -4.16
C GLN A 38 13.84 -6.29 -4.02
N CYS A 39 13.47 -5.64 -5.11
CA CYS A 39 12.29 -4.78 -5.15
C CYS A 39 11.43 -5.08 -6.37
N LEU A 40 10.20 -5.52 -6.17
CA LEU A 40 9.22 -5.68 -7.24
C LEU A 40 8.37 -4.41 -7.38
N ALA A 41 8.11 -4.01 -8.63
CA ALA A 41 7.17 -2.97 -8.98
C ALA A 41 6.60 -3.33 -10.37
N LYS A 42 5.34 -3.70 -10.43
CA LYS A 42 4.64 -4.05 -11.68
C LYS A 42 3.44 -3.12 -11.85
N ASN A 43 3.06 -2.87 -13.10
CA ASN A 43 1.80 -2.17 -13.37
C ASN A 43 0.65 -3.01 -12.83
N MET A 44 -0.24 -2.37 -12.07
CA MET A 44 -1.36 -3.06 -11.45
C MET A 44 -2.46 -3.34 -12.50
N PRO A 45 -3.12 -4.50 -12.43
CA PRO A 45 -4.36 -4.72 -13.18
C PRO A 45 -5.44 -3.73 -12.73
N ASP A 46 -6.44 -3.46 -13.57
CA ASP A 46 -7.49 -2.47 -13.25
C ASP A 46 -6.92 -1.15 -12.69
N PRO A 47 -5.96 -0.51 -13.38
CA PRO A 47 -5.15 0.54 -12.77
C PRO A 47 -5.96 1.79 -12.42
N ILE A 48 -7.12 2.02 -13.05
CA ILE A 48 -7.92 3.23 -12.85
C ILE A 48 -8.79 3.15 -11.59
N THR A 49 -9.53 2.06 -11.40
CA THR A 49 -10.44 1.91 -10.25
C THR A 49 -9.77 1.20 -9.08
N ALA A 50 -8.67 0.49 -9.33
CA ALA A 50 -7.88 -0.17 -8.31
C ALA A 50 -8.68 -1.14 -7.41
N ARG A 51 -9.62 -1.90 -7.99
CA ARG A 51 -10.56 -2.71 -7.20
C ARG A 51 -9.85 -3.66 -6.24
N GLU A 52 -10.31 -3.67 -5.01
CA GLU A 52 -9.83 -4.56 -3.96
C GLU A 52 -9.82 -6.02 -4.40
N SER A 53 -10.92 -6.45 -5.03
CA SER A 53 -11.12 -7.82 -5.52
C SER A 53 -10.15 -8.24 -6.62
N ILE A 54 -9.38 -7.30 -7.17
CA ILE A 54 -8.41 -7.51 -8.24
C ILE A 54 -6.99 -7.30 -7.70
N TRP A 55 -6.77 -6.21 -6.95
CA TRP A 55 -5.44 -5.83 -6.46
C TRP A 55 -4.93 -6.78 -5.37
N LEU A 56 -5.77 -7.17 -4.40
CA LEU A 56 -5.32 -8.06 -3.32
C LEU A 56 -4.88 -9.44 -3.85
N PRO A 57 -5.65 -10.11 -4.74
CA PRO A 57 -5.18 -11.33 -5.38
C PRO A 57 -3.89 -11.13 -6.18
N PHE A 58 -3.75 -10.03 -6.91
CA PHE A 58 -2.52 -9.73 -7.65
C PHE A 58 -1.31 -9.51 -6.73
N MET A 59 -1.51 -8.83 -5.59
CA MET A 59 -0.48 -8.67 -4.56
C MET A 59 0.00 -10.03 -4.03
N GLU A 60 -0.92 -10.96 -3.81
CA GLU A 60 -0.62 -12.31 -3.35
C GLU A 60 0.09 -13.14 -4.43
N THR A 61 -0.50 -13.28 -5.61
CA THR A 61 -0.05 -14.26 -6.61
C THR A 61 1.05 -13.74 -7.53
N GLU A 62 1.02 -12.46 -7.90
CA GLU A 62 1.92 -11.89 -8.91
C GLU A 62 3.04 -11.04 -8.33
N LEU A 63 2.80 -10.44 -7.15
CA LEU A 63 3.82 -9.70 -6.40
C LEU A 63 4.41 -10.51 -5.25
N HIS A 64 3.85 -11.69 -4.95
CA HIS A 64 4.33 -12.60 -3.92
C HIS A 64 4.47 -11.93 -2.55
N CYS A 65 3.48 -11.10 -2.19
CA CYS A 65 3.42 -10.51 -0.86
C CYS A 65 3.20 -11.61 0.18
N ASP A 66 4.08 -11.66 1.18
CA ASP A 66 4.07 -12.65 2.25
C ASP A 66 4.70 -12.09 3.53
N GLU A 67 4.89 -12.94 4.54
CA GLU A 67 5.42 -12.57 5.85
C GLU A 67 6.88 -12.07 5.85
N GLU A 68 7.61 -12.20 4.73
CA GLU A 68 8.97 -11.69 4.55
C GLU A 68 9.01 -10.42 3.69
N THR A 69 7.84 -9.87 3.34
CA THR A 69 7.71 -8.75 2.41
C THR A 69 7.53 -7.41 3.11
N ILE A 70 8.30 -6.41 2.68
CA ILE A 70 8.00 -4.99 2.95
C ILE A 70 7.10 -4.46 1.83
N ILE A 71 5.84 -4.12 2.13
CA ILE A 71 4.94 -3.50 1.15
C ILE A 71 5.05 -1.99 1.24
N ILE A 72 5.40 -1.34 0.14
CA ILE A 72 5.45 0.12 0.00
C ILE A 72 4.23 0.54 -0.80
N GLY A 73 3.17 0.95 -0.12
CA GLY A 73 1.91 1.39 -0.72
C GLY A 73 1.82 2.90 -0.81
N HIS A 74 1.41 3.42 -1.97
CA HIS A 74 1.15 4.85 -2.17
C HIS A 74 -0.32 5.10 -2.53
N SER A 75 -0.98 6.04 -1.85
CA SER A 75 -2.40 6.39 -2.10
C SER A 75 -3.27 5.12 -2.13
N SER A 76 -3.96 4.79 -3.22
CA SER A 76 -4.73 3.54 -3.35
C SER A 76 -3.91 2.26 -3.04
N GLY A 77 -2.60 2.26 -3.31
CA GLY A 77 -1.72 1.16 -2.93
C GLY A 77 -1.48 1.06 -1.42
N ALA A 78 -1.54 2.18 -0.68
CA ALA A 78 -1.51 2.18 0.77
C ALA A 78 -2.80 1.58 1.35
N ILE A 79 -3.95 1.91 0.73
CA ILE A 79 -5.27 1.34 1.07
C ILE A 79 -5.28 -0.18 0.82
N ALA A 80 -4.77 -0.62 -0.33
CA ALA A 80 -4.62 -2.03 -0.66
C ALA A 80 -3.71 -2.76 0.33
N ALA A 81 -2.57 -2.17 0.70
CA ALA A 81 -1.65 -2.73 1.70
C ALA A 81 -2.32 -2.91 3.08
N MET A 82 -3.08 -1.90 3.53
CA MET A 82 -3.82 -1.99 4.80
C MET A 82 -4.89 -3.08 4.76
N ARG A 83 -5.69 -3.18 3.68
CA ARG A 83 -6.68 -4.27 3.55
C ARG A 83 -6.05 -5.64 3.43
N TYR A 84 -4.94 -5.75 2.71
CA TYR A 84 -4.18 -7.00 2.60
C TYR A 84 -3.72 -7.51 3.98
N ALA A 85 -3.24 -6.59 4.83
CA ALA A 85 -2.80 -6.89 6.19
C ALA A 85 -3.95 -7.27 7.16
N GLU A 86 -5.22 -7.07 6.82
CA GLU A 86 -6.34 -7.56 7.64
C GLU A 86 -6.40 -9.10 7.67
N THR A 87 -5.89 -9.77 6.63
CA THR A 87 -5.98 -11.23 6.48
C THR A 87 -4.64 -11.92 6.23
N HIS A 88 -3.59 -11.19 5.85
CA HIS A 88 -2.27 -11.75 5.54
C HIS A 88 -1.20 -11.18 6.44
N ARG A 89 -0.27 -12.03 6.87
CA ARG A 89 0.93 -11.60 7.58
C ARG A 89 1.92 -10.99 6.60
N VAL A 90 2.50 -9.86 6.97
CA VAL A 90 3.52 -9.15 6.19
C VAL A 90 4.62 -8.67 7.12
N TYR A 91 5.85 -8.55 6.63
CA TYR A 91 6.96 -8.10 7.48
C TYR A 91 6.75 -6.65 7.92
N ALA A 92 6.44 -5.78 6.96
CA ALA A 92 6.17 -4.37 7.22
C ALA A 92 5.27 -3.77 6.13
N ILE A 93 4.56 -2.70 6.47
CA ILE A 93 3.95 -1.81 5.48
C ILE A 93 4.47 -0.39 5.65
N VAL A 94 4.84 0.22 4.53
CA VAL A 94 5.21 1.64 4.42
C VAL A 94 4.10 2.33 3.64
N LEU A 95 3.39 3.23 4.31
CA LEU A 95 2.17 3.87 3.83
C LEU A 95 2.47 5.31 3.44
N VAL A 96 2.39 5.63 2.15
CA VAL A 96 2.57 7.00 1.65
C VAL A 96 1.20 7.54 1.23
N SER A 97 0.75 8.65 1.83
CA SER A 97 -0.58 9.24 1.57
C SER A 97 -1.73 8.24 1.81
N ALA A 98 -1.79 7.62 3.00
CA ALA A 98 -2.89 6.74 3.40
C ALA A 98 -4.09 7.52 3.96
N TYR A 99 -5.28 6.98 3.78
CA TYR A 99 -6.56 7.60 4.17
C TYR A 99 -7.59 6.51 4.50
N THR A 100 -8.82 6.89 4.84
CA THR A 100 -9.77 6.01 5.53
C THR A 100 -11.18 5.95 4.93
N SER A 101 -11.57 6.91 4.09
CA SER A 101 -12.88 6.98 3.46
C SER A 101 -12.78 7.03 1.92
N ASP A 102 -13.92 6.92 1.24
CA ASP A 102 -14.00 7.13 -0.21
C ASP A 102 -13.96 8.62 -0.60
N LEU A 103 -13.84 9.54 0.36
CA LEU A 103 -13.79 10.99 0.16
C LEU A 103 -15.01 11.57 -0.57
N GLY A 104 -16.11 10.80 -0.67
CA GLY A 104 -17.25 11.14 -1.53
C GLY A 104 -16.96 11.04 -3.03
N ASP A 105 -15.85 10.40 -3.43
CA ASP A 105 -15.50 10.13 -4.82
C ASP A 105 -16.06 8.79 -5.31
N ASP A 106 -16.68 8.81 -6.49
CA ASP A 106 -17.35 7.63 -7.06
C ASP A 106 -16.37 6.51 -7.45
N ASN A 107 -15.17 6.85 -7.90
CA ASN A 107 -14.16 5.87 -8.29
C ASN A 107 -13.51 5.23 -7.04
N GLU A 108 -13.22 6.02 -6.02
CA GLU A 108 -12.77 5.51 -4.71
C GLU A 108 -13.82 4.59 -4.09
N ARG A 109 -15.10 4.96 -4.16
CA ARG A 109 -16.20 4.09 -3.71
C ARG A 109 -16.28 2.80 -4.53
N ALA A 110 -16.12 2.89 -5.84
CA ALA A 110 -16.13 1.73 -6.75
C ALA A 110 -14.95 0.77 -6.56
N SER A 111 -13.86 1.20 -5.92
CA SER A 111 -12.73 0.32 -5.56
C SER A 111 -13.14 -0.79 -4.58
N GLY A 112 -14.17 -0.54 -3.76
CA GLY A 112 -14.65 -1.47 -2.74
C GLY A 112 -13.95 -1.38 -1.38
N TYR A 113 -12.81 -0.67 -1.28
CA TYR A 113 -12.00 -0.61 -0.06
C TYR A 113 -12.72 0.00 1.13
N PHE A 114 -13.65 0.94 0.93
CA PHE A 114 -14.27 1.72 2.00
C PHE A 114 -15.67 1.24 2.38
N SER A 115 -16.10 0.10 1.83
CA SER A 115 -17.45 -0.45 2.02
C SER A 115 -17.74 -1.01 3.43
N ARG A 116 -16.70 -1.10 4.29
CA ARG A 116 -16.81 -1.61 5.66
C ARG A 116 -15.74 -0.99 6.58
N PRO A 117 -15.92 -1.03 7.92
CA PRO A 117 -14.92 -0.51 8.85
C PRO A 117 -13.54 -1.14 8.68
N TRP A 118 -12.50 -0.41 9.06
CA TRP A 118 -11.12 -0.89 9.10
C TRP A 118 -10.89 -1.82 10.30
N GLN A 119 -10.22 -2.95 10.06
CA GLN A 119 -9.92 -3.94 11.10
C GLN A 119 -8.55 -3.68 11.72
N TRP A 120 -8.38 -2.52 12.36
CA TRP A 120 -7.09 -2.02 12.87
C TRP A 120 -6.31 -3.03 13.73
N GLU A 121 -6.99 -3.74 14.64
CA GLU A 121 -6.35 -4.75 15.48
C GLU A 121 -5.79 -5.93 14.67
N LYS A 122 -6.44 -6.32 13.57
CA LYS A 122 -5.91 -7.37 12.69
C LYS A 122 -4.71 -6.87 11.90
N ILE A 123 -4.77 -5.65 11.39
CA ILE A 123 -3.64 -5.02 10.68
C ILE A 123 -2.41 -5.02 11.58
N LYS A 124 -2.55 -4.53 12.83
CA LYS A 124 -1.46 -4.52 13.82
C LYS A 124 -0.97 -5.93 14.18
N ALA A 125 -1.86 -6.90 14.34
CA ALA A 125 -1.48 -8.28 14.67
C ALA A 125 -0.71 -8.99 13.54
N ASN A 126 -1.00 -8.62 12.29
CA ASN A 126 -0.42 -9.23 11.09
C ASN A 126 0.79 -8.47 10.54
N CYS A 127 0.98 -7.20 10.92
CA CYS A 127 2.05 -6.34 10.46
C CYS A 127 2.78 -5.71 11.67
N PRO A 128 3.93 -6.26 12.08
CA PRO A 128 4.66 -5.79 13.27
C PRO A 128 5.34 -4.42 13.07
N HIS A 129 5.45 -3.97 11.82
CA HIS A 129 6.16 -2.74 11.46
C HIS A 129 5.32 -1.91 10.49
N ILE A 130 4.75 -0.82 10.99
CA ILE A 130 3.95 0.11 10.20
C ILE A 130 4.63 1.48 10.23
N VAL A 131 4.94 2.02 9.06
CA VAL A 131 5.53 3.37 8.91
C VAL A 131 4.65 4.17 7.98
N GLN A 132 4.28 5.38 8.37
CA GLN A 132 3.46 6.26 7.55
C GLN A 132 4.20 7.56 7.21
N PHE A 133 4.10 7.96 5.94
CA PHE A 133 4.45 9.27 5.43
C PHE A 133 3.17 9.99 5.01
N GLY A 134 2.82 11.05 5.72
CA GLY A 134 1.69 11.92 5.41
C GLY A 134 2.12 13.36 5.16
N SER A 135 1.30 14.11 4.42
CA SER A 135 1.50 15.53 4.11
C SER A 135 0.32 16.36 4.58
N THR A 136 0.60 17.45 5.30
CA THR A 136 -0.44 18.38 5.80
C THR A 136 -1.06 19.24 4.71
N ASP A 137 -0.41 19.30 3.55
CA ASP A 137 -0.79 20.05 2.35
C ASP A 137 -1.10 19.14 1.15
N ASP A 138 -1.38 17.85 1.40
CA ASP A 138 -1.85 16.94 0.35
C ASP A 138 -3.14 17.50 -0.27
N PRO A 139 -3.18 17.77 -1.60
CA PRO A 139 -4.32 18.41 -2.23
C PRO A 139 -5.51 17.45 -2.43
N PHE A 140 -5.28 16.13 -2.26
CA PHE A 140 -6.31 15.10 -2.43
C PHE A 140 -6.86 14.64 -1.08
N LEU A 141 -6.00 14.54 -0.07
CA LEU A 141 -6.33 13.88 1.17
C LEU A 141 -6.42 14.86 2.35
N PRO A 142 -7.53 14.86 3.10
CA PRO A 142 -7.61 15.64 4.33
C PRO A 142 -6.61 15.11 5.36
N TRP A 143 -5.84 16.02 5.98
CA TRP A 143 -4.88 15.69 7.04
C TRP A 143 -5.48 14.82 8.16
N LYS A 144 -6.76 15.04 8.47
CA LYS A 144 -7.48 14.29 9.50
C LYS A 144 -7.52 12.77 9.23
N GLU A 145 -7.72 12.35 7.98
CA GLU A 145 -7.76 10.91 7.67
C GLU A 145 -6.38 10.28 7.70
N GLN A 146 -5.35 11.03 7.29
CA GLN A 146 -3.96 10.58 7.45
C GLN A 146 -3.62 10.41 8.93
N GLN A 147 -4.06 11.33 9.79
CA GLN A 147 -3.88 11.24 11.23
C GLN A 147 -4.66 10.06 11.84
N GLU A 148 -5.84 9.72 11.31
CA GLU A 148 -6.62 8.56 11.75
C GLU A 148 -5.87 7.25 11.50
N VAL A 149 -5.25 7.07 10.33
CA VAL A 149 -4.42 5.90 10.05
C VAL A 149 -3.26 5.82 11.03
N ALA A 150 -2.53 6.92 11.25
CA ALA A 150 -1.40 6.95 12.16
C ALA A 150 -1.81 6.60 13.60
N ASN A 151 -2.90 7.18 14.11
CA ASN A 151 -3.39 6.94 15.47
C ASN A 151 -3.97 5.53 15.67
N SER A 152 -4.41 4.88 14.60
CA SER A 152 -5.02 3.54 14.67
C SER A 152 -4.01 2.40 14.49
N THR A 153 -2.83 2.71 13.93
CA THR A 153 -1.80 1.72 13.58
C THR A 153 -0.52 1.81 14.42
N LEU A 154 -0.24 2.95 15.04
CA LEU A 154 0.87 3.17 15.99
C LEU A 154 0.42 2.99 17.45
#